data_AF-A0A3E0TTD2-F1
#
_entry.id   AF-A0A3E0TTD2-F1
#
_cell.length_a   1.000
_cell.length_b   1.000
_cell.length_c   1.000
_cell.angle_alpha   90.00
_cell.angle_beta   90.00
_cell.angle_gamma   90.00
#
_symmetry.space_group_name_H-M   'P 1'
#
loop_
_entity.id
_entity.type
_entity.pdbx_description
1 polymer ?
#
loop_
_entity_poly.entity_id
_entity_poly.type
_entity_poly.pdbx_seq_one_letter_code
_entity_poly.pdbx_strand_id
1 'polypeptide(L)'
;MLNSLLKAHWLALGFSAFISACSTSPHLNHGDYSTHFTCTDKEKKNEYFFVNKFYFPPTPQDKENELPLLKLGMEKELKMTLYDCKEVSDEYVPDDLYLPKT
;
A
#
# COMPACT_ATOMS: atom_id res chain seq x y z
N MET A 1 -51.80 -49.05 21.04
CA MET A 1 -51.42 -47.94 20.13
C MET A 1 -51.11 -46.74 21.01
N LEU A 2 -49.87 -46.25 20.92
CA LEU A 2 -49.23 -45.32 21.86
C LEU A 2 -49.68 -43.89 21.55
N ASN A 3 -50.15 -43.15 22.56
CA ASN A 3 -50.55 -41.75 22.46
C ASN A 3 -49.84 -40.90 23.53
N SER A 4 -49.59 -39.64 23.16
CA SER A 4 -49.20 -38.48 23.99
C SER A 4 -47.69 -38.32 24.24
N LEU A 5 -46.97 -37.46 23.49
CA LEU A 5 -46.90 -35.99 23.55
C LEU A 5 -46.33 -35.41 24.87
N LEU A 6 -45.20 -34.72 24.68
CA LEU A 6 -44.55 -33.68 25.48
C LEU A 6 -44.03 -34.03 26.89
N LYS A 7 -42.71 -33.90 27.05
CA LYS A 7 -42.15 -32.91 28.00
C LYS A 7 -40.65 -32.65 27.80
N ALA A 8 -40.36 -31.35 27.69
CA ALA A 8 -39.15 -30.63 28.07
C ALA A 8 -37.80 -31.11 27.50
N HIS A 9 -37.23 -30.41 26.51
CA HIS A 9 -36.40 -29.21 26.74
C HIS A 9 -35.42 -29.38 27.90
N TRP A 10 -34.29 -30.04 27.64
CA TRP A 10 -33.04 -29.89 28.38
C TRP A 10 -31.93 -29.83 27.32
N LEU A 11 -31.53 -28.61 26.94
CA LEU A 11 -30.24 -28.05 27.35
C LEU A 11 -29.04 -28.81 26.75
N ALA A 12 -28.72 -28.45 25.51
CA ALA A 12 -27.34 -28.48 25.02
C ALA A 12 -27.12 -27.26 24.13
N LEU A 13 -27.43 -26.10 24.69
CA LEU A 13 -27.11 -24.79 24.12
C LEU A 13 -25.65 -24.50 24.48
N GLY A 14 -24.84 -24.31 23.45
CA GLY A 14 -23.68 -23.43 23.49
C GLY A 14 -22.50 -23.90 24.30
N PHE A 15 -21.53 -24.51 23.63
CA PHE A 15 -20.15 -24.07 23.77
C PHE A 15 -19.47 -24.23 22.40
N SER A 16 -19.96 -23.45 21.44
CA SER A 16 -19.15 -23.01 20.31
C SER A 16 -18.04 -22.17 20.91
N ALA A 17 -16.96 -22.82 21.35
CA ALA A 17 -15.71 -22.15 21.62
C ALA A 17 -15.22 -21.61 20.28
N PHE A 18 -15.75 -20.44 19.91
CA PHE A 18 -15.06 -19.53 19.03
C PHE A 18 -13.74 -19.27 19.73
N ILE A 19 -12.73 -20.07 19.37
CA ILE A 19 -11.35 -19.70 19.57
C ILE A 19 -11.19 -18.50 18.64
N SER A 20 -11.56 -17.34 19.18
CA SER A 20 -11.19 -16.03 18.69
C SER A 20 -9.68 -16.05 18.68
N ALA A 21 -9.10 -16.49 17.56
CA ALA A 21 -7.75 -16.17 17.21
C ALA A 21 -7.74 -14.64 17.11
N CYS A 22 -7.46 -13.98 18.25
CA CYS A 22 -6.93 -12.65 18.23
C CYS A 22 -5.62 -12.80 17.46
N SER A 23 -5.66 -12.58 16.14
CA SER A 23 -4.44 -12.33 15.41
C SER A 23 -3.87 -11.10 16.06
N THR A 24 -2.83 -11.27 16.87
CA THR A 24 -1.93 -10.19 17.20
C THR A 24 -1.42 -9.70 15.86
N SER A 25 -2.05 -8.64 15.35
CA SER A 25 -1.52 -7.88 14.23
C SER A 25 -0.10 -7.56 14.66
N PRO A 26 0.94 -8.00 13.92
CA PRO A 26 2.28 -7.58 14.24
C PRO A 26 2.22 -6.05 14.31
N HIS A 27 2.72 -5.48 15.40
CA HIS A 27 2.94 -4.05 15.52
C HIS A 27 3.91 -3.67 14.39
N LEU A 28 3.38 -3.49 13.19
CA LEU A 28 4.08 -2.98 12.04
C LEU A 28 4.36 -1.54 12.44
N ASN A 29 5.65 -1.21 12.62
CA ASN A 29 6.07 0.16 12.84
C ASN A 29 5.47 0.99 11.70
N HIS A 30 4.45 1.78 12.03
CA HIS A 30 3.90 2.77 11.15
C HIS A 30 4.97 3.86 11.03
N GLY A 31 5.52 4.00 9.84
CA GLY A 31 6.58 4.96 9.53
C GLY A 31 6.31 5.59 8.18
N ASP A 32 6.91 6.75 7.94
CA ASP A 32 6.89 7.40 6.63
C ASP A 32 7.92 6.70 5.74
N TYR A 33 7.51 5.60 5.09
CA TYR A 33 8.37 4.90 4.14
C TYR A 33 8.25 5.56 2.77
N SER A 34 9.31 6.19 2.30
CA SER A 34 9.35 6.79 0.96
C SER A 34 10.14 5.94 -0.03
N THR A 35 9.70 5.97 -1.28
CA THR A 35 10.49 5.49 -2.42
C THR A 35 10.62 6.59 -3.43
N HIS A 36 11.78 6.65 -4.07
CA HIS A 36 12.13 7.72 -4.98
C HIS A 36 12.36 7.17 -6.37
N PHE A 37 11.78 7.84 -7.36
CA PHE A 37 11.94 7.48 -8.76
C PHE A 37 12.41 8.69 -9.55
N THR A 38 13.20 8.45 -10.57
CA THR A 38 13.50 9.44 -11.61
C THR A 38 13.03 8.91 -12.96
N CYS A 39 12.49 9.79 -13.80
CA CYS A 39 12.17 9.53 -15.20
C CYS A 39 12.74 10.68 -16.04
N THR A 40 12.97 10.43 -17.33
CA THR A 40 13.42 11.45 -18.27
C THR A 40 12.35 11.81 -19.28
N ASP A 41 12.48 12.96 -19.93
CA ASP A 41 11.75 13.21 -21.17
C ASP A 41 12.31 12.38 -22.34
N LYS A 42 11.64 12.46 -23.50
CA LYS A 42 12.03 11.76 -24.73
C LYS A 42 13.44 12.14 -25.20
N GLU A 43 13.86 13.38 -24.95
CA GLU A 43 15.16 13.90 -25.37
C GLU A 43 16.27 13.62 -24.35
N LYS A 44 15.94 13.05 -23.19
CA LYS A 44 16.84 12.82 -22.05
C LYS A 44 17.52 14.10 -21.56
N LYS A 45 16.85 15.24 -21.73
CA LYS A 45 17.37 16.55 -21.32
C LYS A 45 16.89 16.97 -19.95
N ASN A 46 15.68 16.52 -19.59
CA ASN A 46 15.07 16.84 -18.32
C ASN A 46 14.87 15.57 -17.51
N GLU A 47 15.27 15.61 -16.25
CA GLU A 47 14.99 14.58 -15.25
C GLU A 47 13.86 15.07 -14.34
N TYR A 48 12.95 14.15 -14.03
CA TYR A 48 11.77 14.39 -13.22
C TYR A 48 11.80 13.41 -12.06
N PHE A 49 11.73 13.95 -10.84
CA PHE A 49 11.78 13.17 -9.61
C PHE A 49 10.39 12.99 -9.03
N PHE A 50 10.15 11.82 -8.44
CA PHE A 50 8.88 11.46 -7.84
C PHE A 50 9.13 10.78 -6.50
N VAL A 51 8.34 11.18 -5.51
CA VAL A 51 8.34 10.60 -4.18
C VAL A 51 7.02 9.88 -3.98
N ASN A 52 7.07 8.57 -3.71
CA ASN A 52 5.90 7.82 -3.27
C ASN A 52 6.01 7.52 -1.78
N LYS A 53 4.90 7.63 -1.06
CA LYS A 53 4.85 7.35 0.38
C LYS A 53 4.00 6.14 0.65
N PHE A 54 4.52 5.23 1.47
CA PHE A 54 3.86 4.02 1.90
C PHE A 54 3.62 4.05 3.40
N TYR A 55 2.48 3.50 3.80
CA TYR A 55 2.11 3.37 5.21
C TYR A 55 2.88 2.23 5.93
N PHE A 56 3.39 1.27 5.16
CA PHE A 56 4.21 0.15 5.60
C PHE A 56 5.48 0.09 4.74
N PRO A 57 6.57 -0.55 5.20
CA PRO A 57 7.75 -0.74 4.36
C PRO A 57 7.36 -1.47 3.07
N PRO A 58 7.55 -0.87 1.88
CA PRO A 58 7.14 -1.48 0.62
C PRO A 58 8.07 -2.64 0.26
N THR A 59 7.51 -3.72 -0.27
CA THR A 59 8.29 -4.78 -0.91
C THR A 59 8.78 -4.31 -2.29
N PRO A 60 9.84 -4.92 -2.87
CA PRO A 60 10.25 -4.62 -4.25
C PRO A 60 9.09 -4.73 -5.25
N GLN A 61 8.21 -5.73 -5.06
CA GLN A 61 7.02 -5.92 -5.90
C GLN A 61 6.05 -4.74 -5.78
N ASP A 62 5.82 -4.20 -4.58
CA ASP A 62 4.96 -3.03 -4.37
C ASP A 62 5.51 -1.81 -5.12
N LYS A 63 6.83 -1.60 -5.08
CA LYS A 63 7.49 -0.51 -5.82
C LYS A 63 7.32 -0.64 -7.33
N GLU A 64 7.52 -1.85 -7.86
CA GLU A 64 7.35 -2.15 -9.29
C GLU A 64 5.90 -1.94 -9.75
N ASN A 65 4.93 -2.30 -8.90
CA ASN A 65 3.50 -2.16 -9.20
C ASN A 65 3.03 -0.70 -9.16
N GLU A 66 3.60 0.12 -8.27
CA GLU A 66 3.23 1.53 -8.12
C GLU A 66 3.84 2.43 -9.20
N LEU A 67 5.03 2.08 -9.71
CA LEU A 67 5.76 2.91 -10.67
C LEU A 67 4.94 3.27 -11.95
N PRO A 68 4.23 2.33 -12.61
CA PRO A 68 3.37 2.67 -13.75
C PRO A 68 2.24 3.65 -13.42
N LEU A 69 1.68 3.57 -12.20
CA LEU A 69 0.58 4.44 -11.76
C LEU A 69 1.09 5.87 -11.51
N LEU A 70 2.21 5.99 -10.80
CA LEU A 70 2.88 7.26 -10.55
C LEU A 70 3.28 7.94 -11.85
N LYS A 71 3.90 7.17 -12.76
CA LYS A 71 4.27 7.64 -14.10
C LYS A 71 3.06 8.20 -14.83
N LEU A 72 1.95 7.45 -14.90
CA LEU A 72 0.74 7.90 -15.60
C LEU A 72 0.17 9.19 -15.01
N GLY A 73 0.14 9.32 -13.68
CA GLY A 73 -0.29 10.53 -13.00
C GLY A 73 0.55 11.74 -13.40
N MET A 74 1.88 11.58 -13.40
CA MET A 74 2.82 12.64 -13.74
C MET A 74 2.80 13.00 -15.21
N GLU A 75 2.70 12.02 -16.10
CA GLU A 75 2.53 12.27 -17.54
C GLU A 75 1.29 13.12 -17.83
N LYS A 76 0.20 12.89 -17.08
CA LYS A 76 -1.02 13.68 -17.17
C LYS A 76 -0.84 15.12 -16.68
N GLU A 77 -0.12 15.31 -15.57
CA GLU A 77 0.16 16.64 -15.01
C GLU A 77 1.10 17.46 -15.91
N LEU A 78 2.19 16.83 -16.36
CA LEU A 78 3.21 17.45 -17.21
C LEU A 78 2.77 17.56 -18.68
N LYS A 79 1.70 16.87 -19.07
CA LYS A 79 1.20 16.77 -20.45
C LYS A 79 2.27 16.27 -21.43
N MET A 80 3.07 15.29 -21.00
CA MET A 80 4.13 14.68 -21.80
C MET A 80 4.31 13.20 -21.44
N THR A 81 5.00 12.44 -22.29
CA THR A 81 5.39 11.06 -21.99
C THR A 81 6.76 11.03 -21.33
N LEU A 82 6.88 10.23 -20.27
CA LEU A 82 8.10 10.01 -19.51
C LEU A 82 8.73 8.67 -19.89
N TYR A 83 10.05 8.61 -19.82
CA TYR A 83 10.87 7.47 -20.25
C TYR A 83 11.90 7.12 -19.18
N ASP A 84 12.50 5.93 -19.33
CA ASP A 84 13.65 5.46 -18.52
C ASP A 84 13.46 5.62 -17.00
N CYS A 85 12.25 5.36 -16.53
CA CYS A 85 11.88 5.46 -15.13
C CYS A 85 12.60 4.40 -14.28
N LYS A 86 13.28 4.83 -13.21
CA LYS A 86 14.02 3.94 -12.31
C LYS A 86 13.97 4.41 -10.87
N GLU A 87 14.08 3.47 -9.93
CA GLU A 87 14.26 3.78 -8.51
C GLU A 87 15.64 4.42 -8.28
N VAL A 88 15.70 5.41 -7.39
CA VAL A 88 16.92 6.09 -6.95
C VAL A 88 16.96 6.13 -5.43
N SER A 89 18.16 6.22 -4.83
CA SER A 89 18.27 6.42 -3.38
C SER A 89 17.95 7.87 -2.99
N ASP A 90 17.54 8.06 -1.74
CA ASP A 90 17.16 9.34 -1.15
C ASP A 90 18.21 10.44 -1.35
N GLU A 91 19.50 10.08 -1.32
CA GLU A 91 20.64 10.98 -1.54
C GLU A 91 20.67 11.65 -2.92
N TYR A 92 19.98 11.10 -3.91
CA TYR A 92 19.89 11.67 -5.27
C TYR A 92 18.64 12.53 -5.47
N VAL A 93 17.75 12.61 -4.48
CA VAL A 93 16.55 13.44 -4.56
C VAL A 93 16.94 14.88 -4.21
N PRO A 94 16.65 15.86 -5.08
CA PRO A 94 16.85 17.26 -4.75
C PRO A 94 16.11 17.67 -3.46
N ASP A 95 16.80 18.37 -2.55
CA ASP A 95 16.24 18.77 -1.24
C ASP A 95 14.97 19.63 -1.36
N ASP A 96 14.82 20.36 -2.47
CA ASP A 96 13.69 21.24 -2.73
C ASP A 96 12.39 20.50 -3.09
N LEU A 97 12.45 19.20 -3.42
CA LEU A 97 11.25 18.37 -3.61
C LEU A 97 10.48 18.10 -2.32
N TYR A 98 11.13 18.17 -1.16
CA TYR A 98 10.48 17.94 0.14
C TYR A 98 9.83 19.19 0.72
N LEU A 99 10.00 20.36 0.08
CA LEU A 99 9.43 21.61 0.56
C LEU A 99 7.96 21.71 0.14
N PRO A 100 7.00 21.83 1.08
CA PRO A 100 5.64 22.15 0.71
C PRO A 100 5.64 23.52 0.01
N LYS A 101 5.02 23.60 -1.18
CA LYS A 101 4.76 24.89 -1.83
C LYS A 101 3.90 25.72 -0.86
N THR A 102 4.52 26.76 -0.31
CA THR A 102 3.88 27.77 0.56
C THR A 102 3.08 28.75 -0.27
#